data_AF-A0A962UVA2-F1
#
_entry.id   AF-A0A962UVA2-F1
#
_cell.length_a   1.000
_cell.length_b   1.000
_cell.length_c   1.000
_cell.angle_alpha   90.00
_cell.angle_beta   90.00
_cell.angle_gamma   90.00
#
_symmetry.space_group_name_H-M   'P 1'
#
loop_
_entity.id
_entity.type
_entity.pdbx_description
1 polymer ?
#
loop_
_entity_poly.entity_id
_entity_poly.type
_entity_poly.pdbx_seq_one_letter_code
_entity_poly.pdbx_strand_id
1 'polypeptide(L)' 'MDKTYDPHAIEQSWYQIWEERGWFEPSSGDGKPYCIMIPPPNVTGSLHMGHGFN' A
#
# COMPACT_ATOMS: atom_id res chain seq x y z
N MET A 1 9.35 -19.64 -13.81
CA MET A 1 9.70 -18.60 -12.81
C MET A 1 11.10 -18.16 -13.14
N ASP A 2 11.31 -16.87 -13.38
CA ASP A 2 12.66 -16.35 -13.62
C ASP A 2 13.55 -16.67 -12.41
N LYS A 3 14.82 -17.00 -12.65
CA LYS A 3 15.75 -17.36 -11.55
C LYS A 3 16.19 -16.14 -10.75
N THR A 4 15.97 -14.94 -11.29
CA THR A 4 16.32 -13.68 -10.67
C THR A 4 15.06 -13.04 -10.10
N TYR A 5 15.13 -12.68 -8.82
CA TYR A 5 14.08 -11.92 -8.16
C TYR A 5 14.10 -10.47 -8.66
N ASP A 6 12.98 -10.01 -9.22
CA ASP A 6 12.76 -8.61 -9.61
C ASP A 6 11.65 -8.03 -8.73
N PRO A 7 11.98 -7.29 -7.64
CA PRO A 7 10.99 -6.71 -6.76
C PRO A 7 10.10 -5.69 -7.48
N HIS A 8 10.64 -4.94 -8.44
CA HIS A 8 9.91 -3.85 -9.07
C HIS A 8 8.75 -4.37 -9.91
N ALA A 9 9.01 -5.39 -10.74
CA ALA A 9 7.97 -6.03 -11.53
C ALA A 9 6.89 -6.69 -10.66
N ILE A 10 7.31 -7.32 -9.55
CA ILE A 10 6.39 -7.98 -8.61
C ILE A 10 5.49 -6.94 -7.92
N GLU A 11 6.09 -5.89 -7.34
CA GLU A 11 5.36 -4.82 -6.65
C GLU A 11 4.36 -4.13 -7.58
N GLN A 12 4.77 -3.80 -8.81
CA GLN A 12 3.89 -3.16 -9.79
C GLN A 12 2.68 -4.04 -10.14
N SER A 13 2.90 -5.33 -10.38
CA SER A 13 1.82 -6.25 -10.73
C SER A 13 0.79 -6.40 -9.59
N TRP A 14 1.24 -6.50 -8.34
CA TRP A 14 0.36 -6.65 -7.19
C TRP A 14 -0.41 -5.38 -6.88
N TYR A 15 0.26 -4.23 -6.96
CA TYR A 15 -0.40 -2.95 -6.72
C TYR A 15 -1.59 -2.76 -7.67
N GLN A 16 -1.36 -3.00 -8.97
CA GLN A 16 -2.42 -2.92 -9.98
C GLN A 16 -3.57 -3.91 -9.69
N ILE A 17 -3.26 -5.16 -9.32
CA ILE A 17 -4.28 -6.15 -8.96
C ILE A 17 -5.12 -5.67 -7.75
N TRP A 18 -4.50 -5.05 -6.76
CA TRP A 18 -5.19 -4.56 -5.56
C TRP A 18 -6.08 -3.36 -5.87
N GLU A 19 -5.62 -2.43 -6.71
CA GLU A 19 -6.42 -1.31 -7.21
C GLU A 19 -7.61 -1.79 -8.03
N GLU A 20 -7.40 -2.65 -9.03
CA GLU A 20 -8.46 -3.14 -9.92
C GLU A 20 -9.54 -3.93 -9.16
N ARG A 21 -9.18 -4.57 -8.05
CA ARG A 21 -10.11 -5.32 -7.20
C ARG A 21 -10.72 -4.48 -6.08
N GLY A 22 -10.38 -3.20 -5.96
CA GLY A 22 -10.90 -2.30 -4.92
C GLY A 22 -10.46 -2.69 -3.51
N TRP A 23 -9.33 -3.37 -3.33
CA TRP A 23 -8.91 -3.88 -2.02
C TRP A 23 -8.47 -2.78 -1.04
N PHE A 24 -8.19 -1.58 -1.54
CA PHE A 24 -7.93 -0.40 -0.73
C PHE A 24 -9.22 0.27 -0.22
N GLU A 25 -10.38 -0.13 -0.73
CA GLU A 25 -11.66 0.47 -0.35
C GLU A 25 -12.19 -0.14 0.97
N PRO A 26 -12.85 0.66 1.83
CA PRO A 26 -13.49 0.13 3.01
C PRO A 26 -14.65 -0.79 2.62
N SER A 27 -14.68 -2.00 3.18
CA SER A 27 -15.82 -2.90 3.02
C SER A 27 -17.05 -2.37 3.76
N SER A 28 -18.23 -2.46 3.14
CA SER A 28 -19.52 -2.09 3.75
C SER A 28 -20.17 -3.24 4.54
N GLY A 29 -19.45 -4.35 4.76
CA GLY A 29 -20.00 -5.54 5.43
C GLY A 29 -20.06 -5.43 6.96
N ASP A 30 -20.73 -6.39 7.59
CA ASP A 30 -20.97 -6.45 9.05
C ASP A 30 -19.75 -6.93 9.88
N GLY A 31 -18.54 -6.81 9.32
CA GLY A 31 -17.31 -7.17 10.01
C GLY A 31 -17.01 -6.21 11.18
N LYS A 32 -16.18 -6.65 12.14
CA LYS A 32 -15.71 -5.76 13.20
C LYS A 32 -14.88 -4.63 12.57
N PRO A 33 -15.26 -3.35 12.74
CA PRO A 33 -14.53 -2.25 12.14
C PRO A 33 -13.13 -2.16 12.73
N TYR A 34 -12.17 -1.86 11.87
CA TYR A 34 -10.77 -1.65 12.22
C TYR A 34 -10.23 -0.45 11.46
N CYS A 35 -9.47 0.40 12.14
CA CYS A 35 -8.86 1.59 11.55
C CYS A 35 -7.45 1.74 12.11
N ILE A 36 -6.48 1.91 11.22
CA ILE A 36 -5.12 2.34 11.55
C ILE A 36 -4.96 3.74 10.95
N MET A 37 -4.63 4.72 11.78
CA MET A 37 -4.34 6.07 11.32
C MET A 37 -2.83 6.20 11.08
N ILE A 38 -2.45 6.51 9.86
CA ILE A 38 -1.09 6.96 9.52
C ILE A 38 -1.14 8.50 9.45
N PRO A 39 -0.31 9.23 10.21
CA PRO A 39 -0.32 10.68 10.19
C PRO A 39 0.04 11.19 8.79
N PRO A 40 -0.69 12.18 8.24
CA PRO A 40 -0.38 12.71 6.92
C PRO A 40 1.01 13.37 6.93
N PRO A 41 1.82 13.17 5.87
CA PRO A 41 3.13 13.79 5.78
C PRO A 41 2.99 15.31 5.61
N ASN A 42 3.92 16.07 6.19
CA ASN A 42 4.03 17.50 5.90
C ASN A 42 4.56 17.69 4.48
N VAL A 43 3.84 18.46 3.64
CA VAL A 43 4.18 18.70 2.23
C VAL A 43 5.24 19.82 2.12
N THR A 44 6.41 19.60 2.69
CA THR A 44 7.53 20.56 2.68
C THR A 44 8.78 20.03 1.99
N GLY A 45 8.76 18.77 1.52
CA GLY A 45 9.89 18.12 0.84
C GLY A 45 9.52 16.74 0.29
N SER A 46 10.53 15.96 -0.11
CA SER A 46 10.35 14.57 -0.55
C SER A 46 10.25 13.60 0.63
N LEU A 47 9.60 12.46 0.41
CA LEU A 47 9.58 11.37 1.38
C LEU A 47 10.99 10.82 1.61
N HIS A 48 11.26 10.44 2.85
CA HIS A 48 12.50 9.80 3.28
C HIS A 48 12.17 8.50 4.03
N MET A 49 13.16 7.62 4.23
CA MET A 49 12.98 6.31 4.88
C MET A 49 12.22 6.36 6.21
N GLY A 50 12.40 7.41 7.02
CA GLY A 50 11.63 7.62 8.25
C GLY A 50 10.09 7.65 8.08
N HIS A 51 9.56 7.98 6.89
CA HIS A 51 8.13 7.89 6.62
C HIS A 51 7.65 6.45 6.45
N GLY A 52 8.52 5.54 5.98
CA GLY A 52 8.19 4.13 5.76
C GLY A 52 8.35 3.23 6.99
N PHE A 53 8.85 3.75 8.11
CA PHE A 53 9.04 3.00 9.36
C PHE A 53 7.94 3.25 10.42
N ASN A 54 6.94 4.09 10.10
CA ASN A 54 5.82 4.42 11.00
C ASN A 54 4.60 3.54 10.75
#